data_AF-A0A319BHK7-F1
#
_entry.id   AF-A0A319BHK7-F1
#
_cell.length_a   1.000
_cell.length_b   1.000
_cell.length_c   1.000
_cell.angle_alpha   90.00
_cell.angle_beta   90.00
_cell.angle_gamma   90.00
#
_symmetry.space_group_name_H-M   'P 1'
#
loop_
_entity.id
_entity.type
_entity.pdbx_description
1 polymer ?
#
loop_
_entity_poly.entity_id
_entity_poly.type
_entity_poly.pdbx_seq_one_letter_code
_entity_poly.pdbx_strand_id
1 'polypeptide(L)' 'MSVPTMQRETAFQVRSLFRSLLRQSSQFSNYNFREYARRRTMDAFREHQKESEDRRIQELIQDGLQNLRMMKVSIFFGWT' A
#
# COMPACT_ATOMS: atom_id res chain seq x y z
N MET A 1 12.78 -4.42 -23.51
CA MET A 1 11.65 -5.12 -22.85
C MET A 1 10.37 -4.53 -23.40
N SER A 2 9.38 -5.34 -23.77
CA SER A 2 8.16 -4.85 -24.42
C SER A 2 7.20 -4.25 -23.37
N VAL A 3 6.59 -3.10 -23.66
CA VAL A 3 5.67 -2.36 -22.78
C VAL A 3 4.61 -3.23 -22.05
N PRO A 4 4.03 -4.31 -22.64
CA PRO A 4 3.08 -5.18 -21.95
C PRO A 4 3.65 -5.99 -20.79
N THR A 5 4.95 -6.31 -20.78
CA THR A 5 5.58 -7.03 -19.65
C THR A 5 5.73 -6.11 -18.45
N MET A 6 6.07 -4.83 -18.66
CA MET A 6 6.19 -3.85 -17.58
C MET A 6 4.86 -3.64 -16.84
N GLN A 7 3.73 -3.51 -17.56
CA GLN A 7 2.42 -3.37 -16.91
C GLN A 7 2.05 -4.60 -16.05
N ARG A 8 2.39 -5.81 -16.49
CA ARG A 8 2.13 -7.04 -15.71
C ARG A 8 2.96 -7.11 -14.43
N GLU A 9 4.23 -6.72 -14.52
CA GLU A 9 5.14 -6.66 -13.36
C GLU A 9 4.66 -5.61 -12.35
N THR A 10 4.31 -4.41 -12.81
CA THR A 10 3.75 -3.34 -11.97
C THR A 10 2.47 -3.78 -11.29
N ALA A 11 1.55 -4.42 -12.03
CA ALA A 11 0.29 -4.91 -11.47
C ALA A 11 0.50 -6.04 -10.43
N PHE A 12 1.57 -6.83 -10.54
CA PHE A 12 1.94 -7.80 -9.51
C PHE A 12 2.51 -7.10 -8.26
N GLN A 13 3.42 -6.15 -8.45
CA GLN A 13 4.04 -5.38 -7.38
C GLN A 13 2.99 -4.61 -6.56
N VAL A 14 2.09 -3.91 -7.22
CA VAL A 14 0.99 -3.13 -6.60
C VAL A 14 0.08 -4.03 -5.75
N ARG A 15 -0.29 -5.21 -6.25
CA ARG A 15 -1.10 -6.18 -5.48
C ARG A 15 -0.34 -6.76 -4.29
N SER A 16 0.96 -7.00 -4.43
CA SER A 16 1.81 -7.47 -3.33
C SER A 16 1.94 -6.41 -2.23
N LEU A 17 2.14 -5.16 -2.62
CA LEU A 17 2.19 -4.01 -1.71
C LEU A 17 0.86 -3.82 -0.96
N PHE A 18 -0.26 -3.89 -1.67
CA PHE A 18 -1.60 -3.79 -1.07
C PHE A 18 -1.83 -4.87 0.01
N ARG A 19 -1.50 -6.13 -0.28
CA ARG A 19 -1.61 -7.22 0.70
C ARG A 19 -0.70 -7.00 1.90
N SER A 20 0.50 -6.48 1.68
CA SER A 20 1.46 -6.17 2.74
C SER A 20 0.96 -5.07 3.67
N LEU A 21 0.37 -4.00 3.11
CA LEU A 21 -0.27 -2.92 3.88
C LEU A 21 -1.45 -3.44 4.71
N LEU A 22 -2.33 -4.25 4.13
CA LEU A 22 -3.44 -4.86 4.86
C LEU A 22 -2.96 -5.77 6.00
N ARG A 23 -1.95 -6.61 5.75
CA ARG A 23 -1.36 -7.45 6.79
C ARG A 23 -0.75 -6.61 7.91
N GLN A 24 -0.05 -5.53 7.60
CA GLN A 24 0.52 -4.65 8.61
C GLN A 24 -0.58 -3.92 9.41
N SER A 25 -1.65 -3.48 8.75
CA SER A 25 -2.77 -2.81 9.42
C SER A 25 -3.43 -3.73 10.47
N SER A 26 -3.53 -5.02 10.19
CA SER A 26 -4.11 -6.00 11.13
C SER A 26 -3.26 -6.26 12.38
N GLN A 27 -1.97 -5.89 12.37
CA GLN A 27 -1.07 -6.08 13.51
C GLN A 27 -1.19 -4.97 14.56
N PHE A 28 -1.88 -3.87 14.25
CA PHE A 28 -2.16 -2.84 15.25
C PHE A 28 -3.07 -3.40 16.35
N SER A 29 -2.66 -3.20 17.60
CA SER A 29 -3.40 -3.66 18.78
C SER A 29 -4.71 -2.89 18.93
N ASN A 30 -4.65 -1.56 18.80
CA ASN A 30 -5.78 -0.67 18.89
C ASN A 30 -6.70 -0.77 17.67
N TYR A 31 -8.00 -0.97 17.95
CA TYR A 31 -9.06 -1.08 16.95
C TYR A 31 -9.12 0.13 16.01
N ASN A 32 -9.03 1.35 16.56
CA ASN A 32 -9.17 2.58 15.78
C ASN A 32 -8.02 2.70 14.76
N PHE A 33 -6.79 2.41 15.18
CA PHE A 33 -5.63 2.45 14.29
C PHE A 33 -5.69 1.34 13.22
N ARG A 34 -6.07 0.12 13.61
CA ARG A 34 -6.26 -1.00 12.68
C ARG A 34 -7.31 -0.68 11.62
N GLU A 35 -8.49 -0.22 12.03
CA GLU A 35 -9.57 0.10 11.09
C GLU A 35 -9.25 1.32 10.24
N TYR A 36 -8.64 2.36 10.81
CA TYR A 36 -8.21 3.52 10.05
C TYR A 36 -7.19 3.14 8.97
N ALA A 37 -6.13 2.41 9.34
CA ALA A 37 -5.09 2.00 8.40
C ALA A 37 -5.64 1.07 7.31
N ARG A 38 -6.55 0.16 7.67
CA ARG A 38 -7.24 -0.73 6.73
C ARG A 38 -8.10 0.07 5.75
N ARG A 39 -8.98 0.96 6.23
CA ARG A 39 -9.84 1.80 5.38
C ARG A 39 -9.01 2.69 4.48
N ARG A 40 -8.02 3.41 5.03
CA ARG A 40 -7.11 4.27 4.27
C ARG A 40 -6.42 3.52 3.13
N THR A 41 -5.95 2.29 3.38
CA THR A 41 -5.30 1.44 2.36
C THR A 41 -6.30 1.02 1.28
N MET A 42 -7.52 0.62 1.65
CA MET A 42 -8.55 0.22 0.69
C MET A 42 -9.05 1.40 -0.14
N ASP A 43 -9.27 2.55 0.48
CA ASP A 43 -9.77 3.76 -0.16
C ASP A 43 -8.74 4.29 -1.16
N ALA A 44 -7.47 4.39 -0.76
CA ALA A 44 -6.37 4.79 -1.65
C ALA A 44 -6.26 3.87 -2.87
N PHE A 45 -6.38 2.55 -2.66
CA PHE A 45 -6.26 1.58 -3.74
C PHE A 45 -7.43 1.67 -4.72
N ARG A 46 -8.64 1.89 -4.22
CA ARG A 46 -9.85 2.05 -5.04
C ARG A 46 -9.83 3.37 -5.82
N GLU A 47 -9.38 4.44 -5.18
CA GLU A 47 -9.26 5.77 -5.79
C GLU A 47 -8.33 5.73 -7.02
N HIS A 48 -7.18 5.06 -6.90
CA HIS A 48 -6.18 5.02 -7.98
C HIS A 48 -6.19 3.73 -8.82
N GLN A 49 -7.22 2.88 -8.69
CA GLN A 49 -7.28 1.60 -9.41
C GLN A 49 -7.28 1.74 -10.93
N LYS A 50 -7.81 2.85 -11.44
CA LYS A 50 -7.95 3.13 -12.88
C LYS A 50 -6.84 4.01 -13.42
N GLU A 51 -5.83 4.31 -12.61
CA GLU A 51 -4.72 5.13 -13.10
C GLU A 51 -3.93 4.41 -14.17
N SER A 52 -3.69 5.14 -15.25
CA SER A 52 -3.07 4.62 -16.48
C SER A 52 -1.72 5.28 -16.75
N GLU A 53 -1.36 6.28 -15.96
CA GLU A 53 -0.14 7.06 -16.13
C GLU A 53 1.00 6.44 -15.30
N ASP A 54 2.04 5.99 -15.99
CA ASP A 54 3.12 5.20 -15.39
C ASP A 54 3.87 5.94 -14.28
N ARG A 55 4.11 7.25 -14.44
CA ARG A 55 4.80 8.05 -13.43
C ARG A 55 3.97 8.16 -12.15
N ARG A 56 2.67 8.37 -12.27
CA ARG A 56 1.74 8.44 -11.15
C ARG A 56 1.64 7.11 -10.43
N ILE A 57 1.61 6.01 -11.17
CA ILE A 57 1.65 4.67 -10.59
C ILE A 57 2.93 4.48 -9.77
N GLN A 58 4.09 4.91 -10.28
CA GLN A 58 5.36 4.84 -9.53
C GLN A 58 5.33 5.69 -8.25
N GLU A 59 4.83 6.92 -8.33
CA GLU A 59 4.65 7.80 -7.16
C GLU A 59 3.79 7.13 -6.09
N LEU A 60 2.64 6.55 -6.49
CA LEU A 60 1.72 5.85 -5.59
C LEU A 60 2.34 4.60 -4.96
N ILE A 61 3.14 3.85 -5.72
CA ILE A 61 3.90 2.70 -5.19
C ILE A 61 4.89 3.17 -4.13
N GLN A 62 5.60 4.26 -4.38
CA GLN A 62 6.59 4.81 -3.47
C GLN A 62 5.94 5.32 -2.18
N ASP A 63 4.81 6.01 -2.29
CA ASP A 63 3.99 6.44 -1.15
C ASP A 63 3.49 5.24 -0.34
N GLY A 64 2.99 4.20 -1.01
CA GLY A 64 2.56 2.96 -0.36
C GLY A 64 3.70 2.26 0.39
N LEU A 65 4.91 2.23 -0.18
CA LEU A 65 6.10 1.68 0.49
C LEU A 65 6.51 2.50 1.71
N GLN A 66 6.42 3.83 1.64
CA GLN A 66 6.68 4.71 2.78
C GLN A 66 5.66 4.49 3.89
N ASN A 67 4.37 4.41 3.57
CA ASN A 67 3.32 4.10 4.52
C ASN A 67 3.55 2.75 5.20
N LEU A 68 3.94 1.71 4.43
CA LEU A 68 4.25 0.40 4.98
C LEU A 68 5.43 0.46 5.98
N ARG A 69 6.48 1.22 5.67
CA ARG A 69 7.61 1.43 6.59
C ARG A 69 7.15 2.12 7.87
N MET A 70 6.37 3.19 7.76
CA MET A 70 5.85 3.93 8.91
C MET A 70 5.00 3.05 9.82
N MET A 71 4.11 2.23 9.25
CA MET A 71 3.29 1.29 10.04
C MET A 71 4.14 0.24 10.76
N LYS A 72 5.17 -0.30 10.11
CA LYS A 72 6.10 -1.26 10.74
C LYS A 72 6.86 -0.62 11.91
N VAL A 73 7.36 0.59 11.71
CA VAL A 73 8.08 1.36 12.73
C VAL A 73 7.14 1.66 13.92
N SER A 74 5.92 2.12 13.65
CA SER A 74 4.92 2.42 14.70
C SER A 74 4.62 1.20 15.57
N ILE A 75 4.45 0.03 14.95
CA ILE A 75 4.20 -1.22 15.67
C ILE A 75 5.44 -1.64 16.48
N PHE A 76 6.63 -1.51 15.90
CA PHE A 76 7.88 -1.86 16.58
C PHE A 76 8.11 -1.01 17.84
N PHE A 77 7.84 0.29 17.76
CA PHE A 77 7.99 1.19 18.92
C PHE A 77 6.80 1.17 19.88
N GLY A 78 5.67 0.54 19.51
CA GLY A 78 4.47 0.46 20.35
C GLY A 78 3.66 1.77 20.44
N TRP A 79 3.73 2.63 19.42
CA TRP A 79 3.07 3.95 19.43
C TRP A 79 1.57 3.88 19.05
N THR A 80 0.98 2.69 18.99
CA THR A 80 -0.36 2.41 18.45
C THR A 80 -0.99 1.14 18.99
#